data_AF-A0A4P5VXX8-F1
#
_entry.id   AF-A0A4P5VXX8-F1
#
_cell.length_a   1.000
_cell.length_b   1.000
_cell.length_c   1.000
_cell.angle_alpha   90.00
_cell.angle_beta   90.00
_cell.angle_gamma   90.00
#
_symmetry.space_group_name_H-M   'P 1'
#
loop_
_entity.id
_entity.type
_entity.pdbx_description
1 polymer ?
#
loop_
_entity_poly.entity_id
_entity_poly.type
_entity_poly.pdbx_seq_one_letter_code
_entity_poly.pdbx_strand_id
1 'polypeptide(L)'
;MRAFALFSLSLLVLPGCEPIKLSSADDKETGDPVDTDVDGDGDGYIKSQDCDDEDEEINPDAEELCDGKDNDCDDDIDGGANDMGTWYIDADADGYGDDATAVEACDQPDTTVSLGGDCDDADNLISPASDEHCDNVDENCDGTADNDPVDGVTIYLDGDEDTYGSPRKSANACGVVEGFVLDNTDCDDEVAEVNPGALEVCNTVDDDCDGTIDIGALDASTWYADVDLDTFGDAANSVVQCDAPAGSVLDSTDCNDADIAINPAATEVCDDANVDEDCDTLSEDADDSVDAATLTTWYEDSDANGFGTSSMTMLTCDQPVDYVSGVAAAADIVCSAGAWEDDTDNATASGADFGFGAADAFTVRFRANLIDTEADYGFVAVKGTTSSEEWSITATTAETAGNLNLCLNQSGVAPLVCIEVTTGDFHDYAVTYFNGNSQWYVDGVATGDGGVDSLGAIDTSTSLTIGNYPGAGEPSLGDYDDVTVWASELSGSNLADLAAGTSLASDYPGLVGWWRFDEGSGTTGADLSGRANDLALSGVGWVVDCM
;
A
#
# COMPACT_ATOMS: atom_id res chain seq x y z
N MET A 1 55.86 -31.31 25.68
CA MET A 1 56.54 -30.50 26.71
C MET A 1 55.60 -30.30 27.89
N ARG A 2 55.72 -31.10 28.95
CA ARG A 2 55.08 -30.85 30.26
C ARG A 2 56.11 -31.16 31.34
N ALA A 3 56.33 -30.20 32.23
CA ALA A 3 57.40 -30.19 33.21
C ALA A 3 56.93 -30.78 34.55
N PHE A 4 57.69 -31.75 35.07
CA PHE A 4 57.54 -32.32 36.41
C PHE A 4 58.36 -31.49 37.42
N ALA A 5 57.74 -31.10 38.53
CA ALA A 5 58.38 -30.42 39.65
C ALA A 5 58.72 -31.42 40.77
N LEU A 6 60.01 -31.53 41.09
CA LEU A 6 60.56 -32.28 42.22
C LEU A 6 60.49 -31.44 43.49
N PHE A 7 59.91 -31.97 44.56
CA PHE A 7 60.00 -31.42 45.91
C PHE A 7 61.11 -32.15 46.69
N SER A 8 62.09 -31.38 47.17
CA SER A 8 63.21 -31.82 48.00
C SER A 8 62.91 -31.52 49.46
N LEU A 9 62.89 -32.56 50.31
CA LEU A 9 62.72 -32.43 51.75
C LEU A 9 64.09 -32.49 52.44
N SER A 10 64.47 -31.37 53.05
CA SER A 10 65.73 -31.19 53.78
C SER A 10 65.70 -31.88 55.15
N LEU A 11 66.63 -32.81 55.35
CA LEU A 11 66.89 -33.50 56.61
C LEU A 11 67.75 -32.62 57.54
N LEU A 12 67.19 -32.23 58.70
CA LEU A 12 67.85 -31.44 59.73
C LEU A 12 68.53 -32.38 60.76
N VAL A 13 69.75 -32.03 61.17
CA VAL A 13 70.66 -32.86 61.99
C VAL A 13 70.80 -32.29 63.41
N LEU A 14 70.51 -33.15 64.42
CA LEU A 14 71.03 -33.28 65.81
C LEU A 14 70.69 -32.18 66.87
N PRO A 15 70.78 -32.44 68.21
CA PRO A 15 71.55 -33.51 68.91
C PRO A 15 70.95 -34.17 70.19
N GLY A 16 71.41 -35.40 70.47
CA GLY A 16 72.09 -35.78 71.73
C GLY A 16 71.32 -36.02 73.03
N CYS A 17 71.24 -37.29 73.46
CA CYS A 17 71.56 -37.74 74.83
C CYS A 17 71.64 -39.29 74.90
N GLU A 18 72.82 -39.84 75.21
CA GLU A 18 73.02 -41.14 75.86
C GLU A 18 73.25 -40.91 77.39
N PRO A 19 73.47 -41.94 78.23
CA PRO A 19 72.57 -43.01 78.65
C PRO A 19 72.39 -43.01 80.20
N ILE A 20 71.41 -43.74 80.74
CA ILE A 20 71.37 -44.06 82.19
C ILE A 20 71.78 -45.52 82.39
N LYS A 21 72.95 -45.73 83.01
CA LYS A 21 73.38 -47.02 83.55
C LYS A 21 72.99 -47.16 85.02
N LEU A 22 72.42 -48.33 85.31
CA LEU A 22 72.41 -49.13 86.55
C LEU A 22 72.73 -48.45 87.88
N SER A 23 71.82 -48.60 88.84
CA SER A 23 72.14 -48.64 90.27
C SER A 23 71.86 -50.03 90.86
N SER A 24 72.88 -50.54 91.54
CA SER A 24 72.98 -51.79 92.30
C SER A 24 72.17 -51.82 93.60
N ALA A 25 71.67 -53.00 93.96
CA ALA A 25 71.77 -53.69 95.28
C ALA A 25 70.79 -54.89 95.24
N ASP A 26 71.24 -56.14 95.14
CA ASP A 26 71.73 -57.01 96.22
C ASP A 26 70.61 -57.36 97.23
N ASP A 27 69.97 -58.52 97.01
CA ASP A 27 69.63 -59.47 98.09
C ASP A 27 69.25 -60.84 97.50
N LYS A 28 69.63 -61.89 98.22
CA LYS A 28 69.82 -63.26 97.74
C LYS A 28 69.05 -64.23 98.65
N GLU A 29 68.00 -64.89 98.14
CA GLU A 29 67.44 -66.16 98.65
C GLU A 29 66.71 -66.87 97.48
N THR A 30 67.27 -67.92 96.89
CA THR A 30 67.01 -69.37 97.11
C THR A 30 65.59 -69.87 96.82
N GLY A 31 65.43 -70.64 95.73
CA GLY A 31 64.48 -71.75 95.63
C GLY A 31 63.52 -71.74 94.43
N ASP A 32 63.68 -72.73 93.55
CA ASP A 32 62.86 -73.14 92.38
C ASP A 32 62.71 -72.17 91.18
N PRO A 33 63.10 -72.58 89.95
CA PRO A 33 62.32 -72.17 88.79
C PRO A 33 61.02 -72.97 88.84
N VAL A 34 59.96 -72.34 89.35
CA VAL A 34 58.62 -72.67 88.87
C VAL A 34 58.69 -72.37 87.38
N ASP A 35 58.64 -73.41 86.58
CA ASP A 35 58.30 -73.36 85.17
C ASP A 35 56.91 -72.73 85.09
N THR A 36 56.86 -71.41 84.92
CA THR A 36 55.64 -70.66 84.69
C THR A 36 55.36 -70.73 83.21
N ASP A 37 54.87 -71.89 82.78
CA ASP A 37 54.09 -72.06 81.58
C ASP A 37 52.75 -71.34 81.83
N VAL A 38 52.77 -70.01 81.64
CA VAL A 38 51.65 -69.09 81.88
C VAL A 38 51.21 -68.56 80.53
N ASP A 39 49.91 -68.36 80.40
CA ASP A 39 49.25 -67.63 79.33
C ASP A 39 49.60 -66.14 79.45
N GLY A 40 50.42 -65.64 78.52
CA GLY A 40 51.03 -64.30 78.59
C GLY A 40 50.18 -63.17 78.01
N ASP A 41 49.29 -63.44 77.07
CA ASP A 41 48.43 -62.47 76.39
C ASP A 41 46.93 -62.62 76.71
N GLY A 42 46.51 -63.76 77.27
CA GLY A 42 45.17 -64.02 77.78
C GLY A 42 44.22 -64.67 76.77
N ASP A 43 44.73 -65.26 75.69
CA ASP A 43 43.97 -65.87 74.60
C ASP A 43 43.39 -67.27 74.96
N GLY A 44 43.89 -67.88 76.04
CA GLY A 44 43.49 -69.20 76.55
C GLY A 44 44.49 -70.32 76.27
N TYR A 45 45.60 -70.04 75.60
CA TYR A 45 46.73 -70.93 75.38
C TYR A 45 47.88 -70.55 76.32
N ILE A 46 48.71 -71.54 76.69
CA ILE A 46 49.88 -71.30 77.56
C ILE A 46 51.13 -71.31 76.69
N LYS A 47 52.20 -70.65 77.13
CA LYS A 47 53.54 -70.62 76.49
C LYS A 47 54.02 -71.89 75.78
N SER A 48 53.68 -73.10 76.26
CA SER A 48 54.08 -74.35 75.60
C SER A 48 53.19 -74.81 74.44
N GLN A 49 52.03 -74.18 74.26
CA GLN A 49 51.02 -74.44 73.24
C GLN A 49 50.88 -73.27 72.25
N ASP A 50 51.36 -72.09 72.64
CA ASP A 50 51.33 -70.86 71.86
C ASP A 50 52.73 -70.53 71.31
N CYS A 51 52.81 -70.31 70.01
CA CYS A 51 54.04 -69.98 69.31
C CYS A 51 54.50 -68.53 69.52
N ASP A 52 53.61 -67.62 69.94
CA ASP A 52 53.93 -66.26 70.42
C ASP A 52 53.00 -65.81 71.57
N ASP A 53 53.26 -66.34 72.77
CA ASP A 53 52.61 -66.07 74.08
C ASP A 53 52.62 -64.59 74.56
N GLU A 54 52.93 -63.63 73.69
CA GLU A 54 52.79 -62.19 73.89
C GLU A 54 51.79 -61.52 72.91
N ASP A 55 51.16 -62.25 71.98
CA ASP A 55 50.30 -61.76 70.89
C ASP A 55 48.99 -62.58 70.74
N GLU A 56 47.85 -62.03 71.22
CA GLU A 56 46.54 -62.71 71.24
C GLU A 56 45.98 -63.12 69.86
N GLU A 57 46.60 -62.64 68.77
CA GLU A 57 46.27 -62.98 67.37
C GLU A 57 47.10 -64.17 66.82
N ILE A 58 47.99 -64.76 67.64
CA ILE A 58 48.84 -65.90 67.29
C ILE A 58 48.58 -67.01 68.30
N ASN A 59 47.83 -68.04 67.92
CA ASN A 59 47.53 -69.20 68.75
C ASN A 59 46.89 -70.34 67.96
N PRO A 60 46.85 -71.58 68.48
CA PRO A 60 46.32 -72.74 67.76
C PRO A 60 44.90 -72.69 67.19
N ASP A 61 44.07 -71.71 67.57
CA ASP A 61 42.71 -71.50 67.04
C ASP A 61 42.59 -70.22 66.18
N ALA A 62 43.67 -69.46 65.99
CA ALA A 62 43.68 -68.26 65.16
C ALA A 62 43.46 -68.61 63.67
N GLU A 63 43.00 -67.63 62.89
CA GLU A 63 42.92 -67.77 61.44
C GLU A 63 44.26 -67.36 60.84
N GLU A 64 44.82 -68.18 59.95
CA GLU A 64 46.00 -67.86 59.17
C GLU A 64 45.77 -66.63 58.27
N LEU A 65 46.75 -65.73 58.23
CA LEU A 65 46.78 -64.53 57.40
C LEU A 65 48.09 -64.46 56.62
N CYS A 66 48.08 -63.83 55.44
CA CYS A 66 49.27 -63.58 54.63
C CYS A 66 50.13 -62.43 55.20
N ASP A 67 50.62 -62.56 56.44
CA ASP A 67 51.44 -61.55 57.13
C ASP A 67 52.89 -61.99 57.41
N GLY A 68 53.23 -63.22 57.02
CA GLY A 68 54.55 -63.83 57.20
C GLY A 68 54.78 -64.40 58.60
N LYS A 69 53.71 -64.56 59.39
CA LYS A 69 53.72 -65.25 60.68
C LYS A 69 53.00 -66.60 60.57
N ASP A 70 53.18 -67.42 61.61
CA ASP A 70 52.44 -68.66 61.82
C ASP A 70 51.39 -68.32 62.89
N ASN A 71 50.18 -67.93 62.46
CA ASN A 71 49.13 -67.45 63.35
C ASN A 71 48.47 -68.60 64.10
N ASP A 72 48.33 -69.78 63.50
CA ASP A 72 47.65 -70.97 64.02
C ASP A 72 48.61 -72.02 64.59
N CYS A 73 49.91 -71.67 64.67
CA CYS A 73 50.97 -72.44 65.29
C CYS A 73 51.09 -73.88 64.77
N ASP A 74 50.85 -74.12 63.48
CA ASP A 74 50.89 -75.44 62.87
C ASP A 74 52.24 -75.79 62.18
N ASP A 75 53.24 -74.91 62.31
CA ASP A 75 54.57 -74.92 61.67
C ASP A 75 54.54 -74.66 60.13
N ASP A 76 53.42 -74.25 59.54
CA ASP A 76 53.27 -73.84 58.13
C ASP A 76 52.93 -72.35 58.00
N ILE A 77 53.97 -71.50 57.95
CA ILE A 77 53.84 -70.03 57.81
C ILE A 77 52.95 -69.68 56.60
N ASP A 78 51.87 -68.94 56.85
CA ASP A 78 50.81 -68.54 55.91
C ASP A 78 50.09 -69.74 55.21
N GLY A 79 50.22 -70.95 55.77
CA GLY A 79 49.75 -72.22 55.25
C GLY A 79 48.24 -72.38 55.34
N GLY A 80 47.50 -71.98 54.29
CA GLY A 80 46.04 -72.01 54.33
C GLY A 80 45.41 -70.71 54.84
N ALA A 81 46.17 -69.61 54.80
CA ALA A 81 45.71 -68.25 54.99
C ALA A 81 44.36 -67.95 54.31
N ASN A 82 43.50 -67.22 55.03
CA ASN A 82 42.14 -66.90 54.59
C ASN A 82 42.05 -65.73 53.60
N ASP A 83 43.13 -64.94 53.47
CA ASP A 83 43.23 -63.70 52.71
C ASP A 83 44.21 -63.82 51.53
N MET A 84 44.46 -65.06 51.08
CA MET A 84 45.17 -65.32 49.83
C MET A 84 44.53 -64.59 48.65
N GLY A 85 45.38 -64.08 47.76
CA GLY A 85 44.95 -63.56 46.47
C GLY A 85 44.74 -64.69 45.48
N THR A 86 43.74 -64.54 44.61
CA THR A 86 43.60 -65.35 43.40
C THR A 86 44.49 -64.80 42.30
N TRP A 87 45.32 -65.66 41.71
CA TRP A 87 46.22 -65.32 40.63
C TRP A 87 45.96 -66.22 39.41
N TYR A 88 46.03 -65.65 38.23
CA TYR A 88 45.75 -66.31 36.95
C TYR A 88 47.02 -66.32 36.11
N ILE A 89 47.32 -67.42 35.42
CA ILE A 89 48.45 -67.43 34.47
C ILE A 89 48.14 -66.40 33.38
N ASP A 90 49.13 -65.56 33.10
CA ASP A 90 49.13 -64.56 32.02
C ASP A 90 50.22 -64.97 31.04
N ALA A 91 49.84 -65.69 29.99
CA ALA A 91 50.78 -66.33 29.09
C ALA A 91 51.26 -65.42 27.93
N ASP A 92 50.55 -64.34 27.62
CA ASP A 92 50.89 -63.39 26.57
C ASP A 92 51.34 -61.99 27.07
N ALA A 93 51.27 -61.77 28.38
CA ALA A 93 51.72 -60.60 29.12
C ALA A 93 50.90 -59.32 28.87
N ASP A 94 49.59 -59.44 28.71
CA ASP A 94 48.69 -58.30 28.50
C ASP A 94 48.08 -57.71 29.80
N GLY A 95 48.16 -58.47 30.89
CA GLY A 95 47.68 -58.07 32.21
C GLY A 95 46.39 -58.77 32.68
N TYR A 96 45.77 -59.59 31.84
CA TYR A 96 44.69 -60.50 32.17
C TYR A 96 45.18 -61.96 32.07
N GLY A 97 44.46 -62.89 32.69
CA GLY A 97 44.87 -64.30 32.68
C GLY A 97 43.70 -65.26 32.63
N ASP A 98 44.00 -66.52 32.28
CA ASP A 98 43.01 -67.59 32.09
C ASP A 98 42.35 -68.00 33.43
N ASP A 99 41.04 -67.80 33.53
CA ASP A 99 40.21 -68.20 34.68
C ASP A 99 40.33 -69.69 35.05
N ALA A 100 40.65 -70.56 34.09
CA ALA A 100 40.86 -71.99 34.31
C ALA A 100 42.18 -72.32 35.03
N THR A 101 43.09 -71.34 35.15
CA THR A 101 44.42 -71.50 35.75
C THR A 101 44.55 -70.89 37.15
N ALA A 102 43.44 -70.41 37.71
CA ALA A 102 43.40 -69.75 39.02
C ALA A 102 44.13 -70.53 40.12
N VAL A 103 45.05 -69.86 40.81
CA VAL A 103 45.79 -70.35 41.97
C VAL A 103 45.70 -69.34 43.11
N GLU A 104 45.47 -69.84 44.32
CA GLU A 104 45.47 -69.04 45.55
C GLU A 104 46.89 -68.98 46.12
N ALA A 105 47.39 -67.76 46.39
CA ALA A 105 48.68 -67.55 47.03
C ALA A 105 48.75 -66.16 47.71
N CYS A 106 49.55 -66.06 48.78
CA CYS A 106 49.81 -64.79 49.47
C CYS A 106 50.56 -63.78 48.60
N ASP A 107 51.64 -64.23 47.96
CA ASP A 107 52.42 -63.44 47.02
C ASP A 107 52.11 -63.87 45.58
N GLN A 108 52.15 -62.92 44.64
CA GLN A 108 52.01 -63.17 43.20
C GLN A 108 53.00 -64.24 42.71
N PRO A 109 52.54 -65.41 42.25
CA PRO A 109 53.42 -66.37 41.60
C PRO A 109 54.01 -65.80 40.30
N ASP A 110 55.21 -66.28 39.93
CA ASP A 110 55.82 -65.93 38.64
C ASP A 110 54.84 -66.23 37.48
N THR A 111 54.80 -65.35 36.48
CA THR A 111 53.97 -65.46 35.26
C THR A 111 52.45 -65.51 35.52
N THR A 112 51.98 -64.87 36.59
CA THR A 112 50.55 -64.71 36.88
C THR A 112 50.14 -63.24 37.02
N VAL A 113 48.85 -62.94 37.02
CA VAL A 113 48.24 -61.62 37.25
C VAL A 113 46.99 -61.75 38.14
N SER A 114 46.54 -60.63 38.72
CA SER A 114 45.37 -60.60 39.62
C SER A 114 44.03 -60.42 38.89
N LEU A 115 44.06 -60.13 37.59
CA LEU A 115 42.85 -59.94 36.77
C LEU A 115 42.63 -61.20 35.94
N GLY A 116 41.50 -61.88 36.17
CA GLY A 116 41.06 -62.99 35.32
C GLY A 116 40.18 -62.51 34.16
N GLY A 117 39.59 -63.46 33.45
CA GLY A 117 38.62 -63.21 32.38
C GLY A 117 39.22 -63.13 30.97
N ASP A 118 40.49 -63.51 30.79
CA ASP A 118 41.06 -63.65 29.45
C ASP A 118 40.46 -64.86 28.72
N CYS A 119 39.88 -64.62 27.55
CA CYS A 119 39.25 -65.64 26.73
C CYS A 119 40.20 -66.27 25.69
N ASP A 120 41.38 -65.69 25.43
CA ASP A 120 42.49 -66.28 24.68
C ASP A 120 43.85 -65.80 25.21
N ASP A 121 44.28 -66.36 26.35
CA ASP A 121 45.55 -66.09 27.09
C ASP A 121 46.85 -66.38 26.29
N ALA A 122 46.74 -66.61 24.98
CA ALA A 122 47.86 -66.74 24.06
C ALA A 122 48.01 -65.55 23.08
N ASP A 123 47.06 -64.61 23.06
CA ASP A 123 47.03 -63.45 22.16
C ASP A 123 46.70 -62.15 22.91
N ASN A 124 47.72 -61.32 23.12
CA ASN A 124 47.62 -60.05 23.88
C ASN A 124 46.76 -58.95 23.26
N LEU A 125 46.04 -59.28 22.19
CA LEU A 125 45.01 -58.45 21.58
C LEU A 125 43.59 -58.90 21.98
N ILE A 126 43.43 -60.01 22.70
CA ILE A 126 42.15 -60.57 23.14
C ILE A 126 42.15 -60.59 24.67
N SER A 127 41.47 -59.63 25.29
CA SER A 127 41.25 -59.58 26.73
C SER A 127 40.15 -58.58 27.10
N PRO A 128 39.66 -58.58 28.35
CA PRO A 128 38.59 -57.68 28.80
C PRO A 128 38.79 -56.17 28.58
N ALA A 129 39.99 -55.73 28.21
CA ALA A 129 40.30 -54.33 27.92
C ALA A 129 40.47 -54.02 26.43
N SER A 130 40.34 -55.00 25.54
CA SER A 130 40.50 -54.80 24.10
C SER A 130 39.28 -54.12 23.46
N ASP A 131 39.53 -53.48 22.33
CA ASP A 131 38.51 -52.89 21.48
C ASP A 131 38.05 -53.92 20.44
N GLU A 132 36.74 -54.02 20.20
CA GLU A 132 36.16 -54.93 19.20
C GLU A 132 36.52 -54.51 17.77
N HIS A 133 36.78 -55.49 16.89
CA HIS A 133 36.99 -55.27 15.47
C HIS A 133 36.02 -56.12 14.63
N CYS A 134 35.84 -55.74 13.36
CA CYS A 134 34.93 -56.44 12.46
C CYS A 134 35.52 -57.73 11.84
N ASP A 135 35.84 -58.71 12.67
CA ASP A 135 36.44 -59.97 12.23
C ASP A 135 35.78 -61.25 12.81
N ASN A 136 34.71 -61.11 13.60
CA ASN A 136 33.97 -62.17 14.31
C ASN A 136 34.74 -62.81 15.48
N VAL A 137 35.71 -62.09 16.05
CA VAL A 137 36.35 -62.43 17.32
C VAL A 137 35.71 -61.58 18.42
N ASP A 138 35.59 -62.15 19.61
CA ASP A 138 35.18 -61.43 20.83
C ASP A 138 36.48 -61.02 21.52
N GLU A 139 37.04 -59.87 21.12
CA GLU A 139 38.33 -59.42 21.63
C GLU A 139 38.22 -58.93 23.06
N ASN A 140 37.09 -58.35 23.45
CA ASN A 140 36.88 -57.78 24.77
C ASN A 140 36.31 -58.79 25.80
N CYS A 141 36.16 -60.05 25.40
CA CYS A 141 35.69 -61.17 26.22
C CYS A 141 34.34 -60.90 26.93
N ASP A 142 33.44 -60.08 26.37
CA ASP A 142 32.14 -59.75 26.97
C ASP A 142 31.04 -60.77 26.62
N GLY A 143 31.36 -61.74 25.75
CA GLY A 143 30.48 -62.81 25.30
C GLY A 143 29.72 -62.47 24.01
N THR A 144 29.99 -61.31 23.41
CA THR A 144 29.51 -60.90 22.10
C THR A 144 30.70 -60.47 21.22
N ALA A 145 30.72 -60.96 19.98
CA ALA A 145 31.71 -60.53 19.00
C ALA A 145 31.18 -59.36 18.18
N ASP A 146 32.06 -58.44 17.82
CA ASP A 146 31.85 -57.28 16.95
C ASP A 146 30.79 -56.28 17.48
N ASN A 147 30.60 -56.16 18.80
CA ASN A 147 29.71 -55.15 19.38
C ASN A 147 30.42 -53.83 19.69
N ASP A 148 29.98 -52.75 19.04
CA ASP A 148 30.66 -51.45 19.04
C ASP A 148 32.10 -51.50 18.48
N PRO A 149 32.30 -52.02 17.26
CA PRO A 149 33.62 -52.25 16.70
C PRO A 149 34.29 -50.93 16.28
N VAL A 150 35.59 -50.80 16.52
CA VAL A 150 36.35 -49.56 16.23
C VAL A 150 36.54 -49.30 14.74
N ASP A 151 36.49 -50.33 13.90
CA ASP A 151 36.53 -50.24 12.44
C ASP A 151 35.14 -50.37 11.78
N GLY A 152 34.08 -50.33 12.60
CA GLY A 152 32.70 -50.30 12.14
C GLY A 152 32.27 -48.99 11.49
N VAL A 153 31.03 -49.01 11.00
CA VAL A 153 30.35 -47.84 10.43
C VAL A 153 29.24 -47.39 11.37
N THR A 154 29.04 -46.07 11.46
CA THR A 154 27.88 -45.52 12.14
C THR A 154 26.64 -45.73 11.29
N ILE A 155 25.64 -46.38 11.87
CA ILE A 155 24.33 -46.66 11.30
C ILE A 155 23.27 -45.95 12.15
N TYR A 156 22.14 -45.60 11.54
CA TYR A 156 21.06 -44.83 12.13
C TYR A 156 19.78 -45.63 12.09
N LEU A 157 19.01 -45.64 13.19
CA LEU A 157 17.74 -46.34 13.25
C LEU A 157 16.82 -45.75 12.16
N ASP A 158 16.16 -46.63 11.42
CA ASP A 158 15.09 -46.31 10.47
C ASP A 158 13.79 -46.86 11.09
N GLY A 159 13.09 -46.00 11.81
CA GLY A 159 11.97 -46.36 12.69
C GLY A 159 10.65 -46.54 11.97
N ASP A 160 10.45 -45.87 10.84
CA ASP A 160 9.23 -45.88 10.03
C ASP A 160 9.39 -46.56 8.67
N GLU A 161 10.57 -47.10 8.38
CA GLU A 161 10.92 -47.92 7.22
C GLU A 161 10.94 -47.15 5.88
N ASP A 162 11.33 -45.88 5.92
CA ASP A 162 11.37 -44.99 4.74
C ASP A 162 12.74 -44.86 4.07
N THR A 163 13.75 -45.55 4.61
CA THR A 163 15.17 -45.58 4.19
C THR A 163 16.05 -44.42 4.64
N TYR A 164 15.50 -43.46 5.38
CA TYR A 164 16.23 -42.42 6.08
C TYR A 164 16.26 -42.74 7.58
N GLY A 165 17.34 -42.36 8.26
CA GLY A 165 17.54 -42.74 9.66
C GLY A 165 17.67 -41.54 10.57
N SER A 166 17.28 -41.71 11.83
CA SER A 166 17.37 -40.63 12.82
C SER A 166 18.81 -40.29 13.19
N PRO A 167 19.27 -39.04 13.03
CA PRO A 167 20.60 -38.60 13.49
C PRO A 167 20.74 -38.64 15.02
N ARG A 168 19.64 -38.83 15.75
CA ARG A 168 19.60 -38.91 17.23
C ARG A 168 19.68 -40.34 17.76
N LYS A 169 19.47 -41.35 16.90
CA LYS A 169 19.46 -42.77 17.28
C LYS A 169 20.44 -43.53 16.40
N SER A 170 21.72 -43.55 16.81
CA SER A 170 22.79 -44.22 16.06
C SER A 170 23.40 -45.40 16.83
N ALA A 171 23.94 -46.36 16.10
CA ALA A 171 24.78 -47.45 16.61
C ALA A 171 26.05 -47.59 15.75
N ASN A 172 27.04 -48.31 16.25
CA ASN A 172 28.23 -48.70 15.49
C ASN A 172 28.17 -50.20 15.22
N ALA A 173 28.37 -50.59 13.95
CA ALA A 173 28.32 -51.98 13.53
C ALA A 173 29.18 -52.23 12.28
N CYS A 174 29.54 -53.48 12.02
CA CYS A 174 30.33 -53.89 10.85
C CYS A 174 29.66 -53.69 9.49
N GLY A 175 28.38 -53.35 9.49
CA GLY A 175 27.61 -53.04 8.31
C GLY A 175 26.19 -52.62 8.69
N VAL A 176 25.38 -52.39 7.67
CA VAL A 176 23.96 -52.08 7.86
C VAL A 176 23.25 -53.34 8.38
N VAL A 177 22.62 -53.22 9.55
CA VAL A 177 21.80 -54.27 10.17
C VAL A 177 20.31 -53.96 9.99
N GLU A 178 19.45 -54.95 10.24
CA GLU A 178 17.99 -54.80 10.09
C GLU A 178 17.45 -53.67 10.98
N GLY A 179 16.61 -52.80 10.40
CA GLY A 179 16.05 -51.62 11.07
C GLY A 179 17.00 -50.41 11.15
N PHE A 180 18.14 -50.44 10.46
CA PHE A 180 19.07 -49.32 10.40
C PHE A 180 19.47 -49.00 8.96
N VAL A 181 19.92 -47.76 8.72
CA VAL A 181 20.43 -47.25 7.44
C VAL A 181 21.69 -46.41 7.65
N LEU A 182 22.37 -46.07 6.56
CA LEU A 182 23.55 -45.18 6.60
C LEU A 182 23.18 -43.69 6.51
N ASP A 183 22.01 -43.41 5.96
CA ASP A 183 21.52 -42.03 5.84
C ASP A 183 20.97 -41.56 7.18
N ASN A 184 21.31 -40.35 7.59
CA ASN A 184 20.98 -39.80 8.91
C ASN A 184 20.16 -38.52 8.83
N THR A 185 19.50 -38.31 7.70
CA THR A 185 18.92 -37.04 7.33
C THR A 185 17.42 -36.95 7.66
N ASP A 186 16.88 -37.96 8.32
CA ASP A 186 15.50 -37.98 8.80
C ASP A 186 15.30 -37.07 10.02
N CYS A 187 14.32 -36.16 9.92
CA CYS A 187 13.95 -35.25 10.99
C CYS A 187 12.81 -35.77 11.89
N ASP A 188 12.02 -36.75 11.45
CA ASP A 188 10.96 -37.43 12.23
C ASP A 188 10.80 -38.92 11.88
N ASP A 189 11.71 -39.72 12.45
CA ASP A 189 11.84 -41.20 12.39
C ASP A 189 10.66 -42.01 12.98
N GLU A 190 9.48 -41.40 13.10
CA GLU A 190 8.21 -42.04 13.42
C GLU A 190 7.18 -41.87 12.28
N VAL A 191 7.49 -41.13 11.21
CA VAL A 191 6.59 -40.73 10.12
C VAL A 191 7.30 -40.81 8.75
N ALA A 192 7.04 -41.90 8.02
CA ALA A 192 7.67 -42.19 6.71
C ALA A 192 7.41 -41.16 5.58
N GLU A 193 6.52 -40.20 5.81
CA GLU A 193 6.27 -39.07 4.92
C GLU A 193 7.12 -37.83 5.23
N VAL A 194 7.94 -37.86 6.30
CA VAL A 194 8.77 -36.77 6.78
C VAL A 194 10.25 -37.15 6.66
N ASN A 195 10.81 -36.93 5.48
CA ASN A 195 12.19 -37.24 5.16
C ASN A 195 12.68 -36.39 3.97
N PRO A 196 13.99 -36.31 3.70
CA PRO A 196 14.52 -35.49 2.60
C PRO A 196 14.11 -35.84 1.18
N GLY A 197 13.44 -36.98 0.98
CA GLY A 197 12.84 -37.35 -0.30
C GLY A 197 11.36 -36.97 -0.42
N ALA A 198 10.74 -36.49 0.67
CA ALA A 198 9.34 -36.11 0.72
C ALA A 198 9.07 -34.82 -0.06
N LEU A 199 7.78 -34.55 -0.29
CA LEU A 199 7.31 -33.32 -0.91
C LEU A 199 6.52 -32.56 0.14
N GLU A 200 6.85 -31.28 0.30
CA GLU A 200 6.13 -30.37 1.19
C GLU A 200 4.62 -30.37 0.91
N VAL A 201 3.84 -30.46 1.98
CA VAL A 201 2.39 -30.22 1.99
C VAL A 201 2.05 -29.27 3.11
N CYS A 202 1.00 -28.46 2.98
CA CYS A 202 0.58 -27.45 3.95
C CYS A 202 0.06 -28.08 5.26
N ASN A 203 0.96 -28.60 6.09
CA ASN A 203 0.65 -29.34 7.31
C ASN A 203 1.43 -28.82 8.54
N THR A 204 2.24 -27.76 8.38
CA THR A 204 3.09 -27.14 9.42
C THR A 204 4.26 -28.01 9.89
N VAL A 205 4.56 -29.07 9.15
CA VAL A 205 5.72 -29.96 9.30
C VAL A 205 6.74 -29.58 8.22
N ASP A 206 8.02 -29.75 8.53
CA ASP A 206 9.12 -29.69 7.56
C ASP A 206 9.22 -31.11 6.99
N ASP A 207 8.42 -31.41 5.96
CA ASP A 207 8.26 -32.76 5.43
C ASP A 207 9.54 -33.22 4.73
N ASP A 208 10.25 -32.32 4.04
CA ASP A 208 11.49 -32.61 3.31
C ASP A 208 12.78 -32.35 4.12
N CYS A 209 12.64 -32.07 5.41
CA CYS A 209 13.74 -31.87 6.35
C CYS A 209 14.81 -30.86 5.88
N ASP A 210 14.45 -29.89 5.04
CA ASP A 210 15.37 -28.88 4.52
C ASP A 210 15.60 -27.70 5.47
N GLY A 211 14.83 -27.65 6.57
CA GLY A 211 14.88 -26.62 7.60
C GLY A 211 13.89 -25.47 7.35
N THR A 212 13.05 -25.56 6.33
CA THR A 212 11.95 -24.64 6.06
C THR A 212 10.62 -25.37 6.16
N ILE A 213 9.58 -24.68 6.63
CA ILE A 213 8.26 -25.29 6.84
C ILE A 213 7.34 -24.83 5.70
N ASP A 214 6.74 -25.80 5.00
CA ASP A 214 5.75 -25.66 3.94
C ASP A 214 6.20 -24.78 2.73
N ILE A 215 7.51 -24.63 2.49
CA ILE A 215 8.01 -23.81 1.39
C ILE A 215 8.03 -24.59 0.09
N GLY A 216 7.20 -24.16 -0.86
CA GLY A 216 7.03 -24.89 -2.12
C GLY A 216 6.06 -26.07 -2.00
N ALA A 217 5.23 -26.08 -0.96
CA ALA A 217 4.20 -27.09 -0.74
C ALA A 217 3.31 -27.30 -1.97
N LEU A 218 3.03 -28.57 -2.28
CA LEU A 218 2.26 -28.99 -3.45
C LEU A 218 0.82 -28.46 -3.47
N ASP A 219 0.22 -28.30 -2.29
CA ASP A 219 -1.13 -27.81 -2.07
C ASP A 219 -1.17 -26.34 -1.60
N ALA A 220 -0.04 -25.63 -1.70
CA ALA A 220 0.00 -24.19 -1.50
C ALA A 220 -0.95 -23.48 -2.47
N SER A 221 -1.69 -22.51 -1.94
CA SER A 221 -2.59 -21.68 -2.75
C SER A 221 -1.83 -20.51 -3.36
N THR A 222 -2.32 -20.05 -4.51
CA THR A 222 -1.92 -18.75 -5.07
C THR A 222 -2.79 -17.68 -4.45
N TRP A 223 -2.15 -16.73 -3.76
CA TRP A 223 -2.79 -15.56 -3.16
C TRP A 223 -2.46 -14.32 -4.00
N TYR A 224 -3.47 -13.51 -4.27
CA TYR A 224 -3.38 -12.29 -5.07
C TYR A 224 -3.47 -11.08 -4.15
N ALA A 225 -2.60 -10.10 -4.32
CA ALA A 225 -2.65 -8.87 -3.54
C ALA A 225 -4.04 -8.21 -3.67
N ASP A 226 -4.58 -7.76 -2.54
CA ASP A 226 -5.85 -7.04 -2.40
C ASP A 226 -5.51 -5.74 -1.66
N VAL A 227 -5.17 -4.70 -2.42
CA VAL A 227 -4.57 -3.46 -1.90
C VAL A 227 -5.63 -2.50 -1.37
N ASP A 228 -6.81 -2.48 -1.97
CA ASP A 228 -7.94 -1.62 -1.57
C ASP A 228 -8.96 -2.30 -0.63
N LEU A 229 -8.82 -3.61 -0.41
CA LEU A 229 -9.58 -4.44 0.53
C LEU A 229 -11.03 -4.68 0.13
N ASP A 230 -11.28 -4.86 -1.15
CA ASP A 230 -12.61 -5.11 -1.72
C ASP A 230 -12.94 -6.60 -1.94
N THR A 231 -11.99 -7.48 -1.64
CA THR A 231 -12.01 -8.95 -1.74
C THR A 231 -11.69 -9.57 -3.09
N PHE A 232 -11.37 -8.76 -4.09
CA PHE A 232 -10.76 -9.16 -5.35
C PHE A 232 -9.27 -8.77 -5.32
N GLY A 233 -8.45 -9.41 -6.15
CA GLY A 233 -7.01 -9.16 -6.15
C GLY A 233 -6.37 -9.14 -7.51
N ASP A 234 -5.18 -8.52 -7.57
CA ASP A 234 -4.40 -8.32 -8.80
C ASP A 234 -3.76 -9.62 -9.31
N ALA A 235 -4.23 -10.12 -10.45
CA ALA A 235 -3.66 -11.29 -11.13
C ALA A 235 -2.16 -11.17 -11.46
N ALA A 236 -1.63 -9.95 -11.61
CA ALA A 236 -0.22 -9.70 -11.90
C ALA A 236 0.66 -9.71 -10.63
N ASN A 237 0.05 -9.65 -9.44
CA ASN A 237 0.74 -9.59 -8.16
C ASN A 237 0.29 -10.73 -7.23
N SER A 238 0.91 -11.89 -7.42
CA SER A 238 0.56 -13.11 -6.69
C SER A 238 1.76 -13.74 -5.98
N VAL A 239 1.49 -14.43 -4.88
CA VAL A 239 2.45 -15.28 -4.15
C VAL A 239 1.85 -16.66 -3.91
N VAL A 240 2.68 -17.70 -3.98
CA VAL A 240 2.27 -19.08 -3.68
C VAL A 240 2.75 -19.45 -2.28
N GLN A 241 1.83 -19.71 -1.36
CA GLN A 241 2.11 -20.16 0.00
C GLN A 241 0.85 -20.73 0.68
N CYS A 242 1.03 -21.44 1.78
CA CYS A 242 -0.07 -22.13 2.47
C CYS A 242 -1.07 -21.16 3.11
N ASP A 243 -0.58 -20.20 3.88
CA ASP A 243 -1.41 -19.22 4.55
C ASP A 243 -1.56 -17.94 3.74
N ALA A 244 -2.74 -17.32 3.80
CA ALA A 244 -3.00 -16.03 3.17
C ALA A 244 -2.05 -14.95 3.72
N PRO A 245 -1.21 -14.33 2.89
CA PRO A 245 -0.55 -13.09 3.28
C PRO A 245 -1.57 -12.01 3.66
N ALA A 246 -1.17 -11.08 4.52
CA ALA A 246 -2.04 -9.96 4.88
C ALA A 246 -2.31 -9.06 3.66
N GLY A 247 -3.58 -8.75 3.41
CA GLY A 247 -4.00 -7.97 2.23
C GLY A 247 -3.89 -8.78 0.94
N SER A 248 -4.33 -10.04 0.98
CA SER A 248 -4.40 -10.89 -0.21
C SER A 248 -5.60 -11.83 -0.14
N VAL A 249 -6.08 -12.24 -1.31
CA VAL A 249 -7.28 -13.06 -1.51
C VAL A 249 -7.04 -14.15 -2.56
N LEU A 250 -7.97 -15.09 -2.69
CA LEU A 250 -7.90 -16.16 -3.68
C LEU A 250 -8.42 -15.73 -5.06
N ASP A 251 -9.28 -14.71 -5.08
CA ASP A 251 -9.89 -14.24 -6.32
C ASP A 251 -8.95 -13.26 -7.02
N SER A 252 -8.65 -13.50 -8.28
CA SER A 252 -7.66 -12.74 -9.05
C SER A 252 -8.29 -11.85 -10.12
N THR A 253 -9.55 -11.49 -9.94
CA THR A 253 -10.37 -10.92 -11.01
C THR A 253 -10.48 -9.39 -10.95
N ASP A 254 -9.68 -8.76 -10.10
CA ASP A 254 -9.62 -7.31 -9.99
C ASP A 254 -8.86 -6.68 -11.17
N CYS A 255 -9.49 -5.73 -11.86
CA CYS A 255 -8.91 -4.97 -12.95
C CYS A 255 -8.24 -3.65 -12.48
N ASN A 256 -8.49 -3.19 -11.25
CA ASN A 256 -7.81 -2.07 -10.62
C ASN A 256 -7.78 -2.19 -9.08
N ASP A 257 -6.82 -3.00 -8.59
CA ASP A 257 -6.50 -3.27 -7.17
C ASP A 257 -6.19 -2.05 -6.28
N ALA A 258 -6.21 -0.83 -6.84
CA ALA A 258 -6.04 0.41 -6.08
C ALA A 258 -7.36 1.14 -5.80
N ASP A 259 -8.48 0.66 -6.32
CA ASP A 259 -9.79 1.30 -6.23
C ASP A 259 -10.93 0.31 -5.98
N ILE A 260 -11.41 0.28 -4.72
CA ILE A 260 -12.54 -0.53 -4.22
C ILE A 260 -13.85 -0.40 -5.02
N ALA A 261 -13.97 0.59 -5.89
CA ALA A 261 -15.12 0.77 -6.76
C ALA A 261 -15.01 0.02 -8.10
N ILE A 262 -13.85 -0.54 -8.44
CA ILE A 262 -13.55 -1.18 -9.73
C ILE A 262 -13.16 -2.64 -9.47
N ASN A 263 -14.14 -3.54 -9.57
CA ASN A 263 -14.00 -4.97 -9.36
C ASN A 263 -15.19 -5.74 -9.93
N PRO A 264 -15.14 -7.07 -10.08
CA PRO A 264 -16.22 -7.86 -10.68
C PRO A 264 -17.59 -7.85 -9.99
N ALA A 265 -17.70 -7.26 -8.81
CA ALA A 265 -18.97 -7.04 -8.13
C ALA A 265 -19.44 -5.58 -8.17
N ALA A 266 -18.67 -4.68 -8.78
CA ALA A 266 -19.03 -3.30 -9.00
C ALA A 266 -20.22 -3.19 -9.96
N THR A 267 -20.80 -2.01 -9.98
CA THR A 267 -21.87 -1.68 -10.93
C THR A 267 -21.26 -0.77 -11.97
N GLU A 268 -21.35 -1.18 -13.22
CA GLU A 268 -20.96 -0.38 -14.36
C GLU A 268 -21.76 0.94 -14.39
N VAL A 269 -21.07 2.07 -14.47
CA VAL A 269 -21.67 3.41 -14.43
C VAL A 269 -21.14 4.26 -15.57
N CYS A 270 -21.95 5.22 -16.02
CA CYS A 270 -21.47 6.13 -17.05
C CYS A 270 -20.48 7.16 -16.49
N ASP A 271 -19.28 7.22 -17.06
CA ASP A 271 -18.25 8.21 -16.78
C ASP A 271 -17.52 8.72 -18.04
N ASP A 272 -16.76 9.81 -17.89
CA ASP A 272 -16.04 10.43 -19.02
C ASP A 272 -14.76 9.66 -19.43
N ALA A 273 -14.32 8.71 -18.62
CA ALA A 273 -13.08 7.97 -18.76
C ALA A 273 -13.28 6.58 -19.40
N ASN A 274 -14.54 6.13 -19.53
CA ASN A 274 -14.95 4.82 -20.01
C ASN A 274 -14.22 3.73 -19.22
N VAL A 275 -14.25 3.85 -17.89
CA VAL A 275 -13.72 2.83 -16.99
C VAL A 275 -14.62 1.60 -17.09
N ASP A 276 -14.01 0.42 -17.00
CA ASP A 276 -14.71 -0.86 -16.89
C ASP A 276 -14.76 -1.16 -15.39
N GLU A 277 -15.87 -0.82 -14.73
CA GLU A 277 -15.95 -0.96 -13.28
C GLU A 277 -16.11 -2.43 -12.87
N ASP A 278 -16.88 -3.21 -13.63
CA ASP A 278 -17.19 -4.60 -13.28
C ASP A 278 -16.22 -5.64 -13.90
N CYS A 279 -15.13 -5.15 -14.50
CA CYS A 279 -14.03 -5.95 -15.02
C CYS A 279 -14.46 -7.03 -16.02
N ASP A 280 -15.57 -6.84 -16.74
CA ASP A 280 -16.10 -7.80 -17.71
C ASP A 280 -15.55 -7.59 -19.14
N THR A 281 -14.66 -6.60 -19.31
CA THR A 281 -14.00 -6.15 -20.54
C THR A 281 -14.86 -5.31 -21.48
N LEU A 282 -16.10 -5.04 -21.10
CA LEU A 282 -16.96 -4.06 -21.72
C LEU A 282 -16.90 -2.77 -20.90
N SER A 283 -17.32 -1.67 -21.50
CA SER A 283 -17.47 -0.42 -20.78
C SER A 283 -18.59 0.38 -21.42
N GLU A 284 -19.33 1.12 -20.61
CA GLU A 284 -20.25 2.16 -21.08
C GLU A 284 -21.26 1.64 -22.11
N ASP A 285 -21.38 2.30 -23.26
CA ASP A 285 -22.28 1.93 -24.37
C ASP A 285 -21.97 0.56 -25.01
N ALA A 286 -20.81 -0.04 -24.70
CA ALA A 286 -20.48 -1.39 -25.13
C ALA A 286 -20.95 -2.46 -24.12
N ASP A 287 -21.30 -2.06 -22.89
CA ASP A 287 -21.80 -2.95 -21.84
C ASP A 287 -23.33 -2.83 -21.68
N ASP A 288 -24.01 -3.97 -21.77
CA ASP A 288 -25.45 -4.06 -21.54
C ASP A 288 -25.80 -4.05 -20.03
N SER A 289 -24.80 -4.20 -19.15
CA SER A 289 -24.94 -4.25 -17.69
C SER A 289 -24.97 -2.87 -17.03
N VAL A 290 -24.59 -1.82 -17.77
CA VAL A 290 -24.54 -0.41 -17.31
C VAL A 290 -25.79 0.00 -16.53
N ASP A 291 -25.60 0.70 -15.42
CA ASP A 291 -26.70 1.22 -14.61
C ASP A 291 -27.52 2.20 -15.43
N ALA A 292 -28.75 1.80 -15.75
CA ALA A 292 -29.66 2.64 -16.51
C ALA A 292 -29.96 3.99 -15.83
N ALA A 293 -29.67 4.15 -14.53
CA ALA A 293 -29.79 5.43 -13.82
C ALA A 293 -28.68 6.44 -14.16
N THR A 294 -27.54 6.01 -14.68
CA THR A 294 -26.42 6.89 -15.05
C THR A 294 -26.44 7.29 -16.53
N LEU A 295 -27.24 6.61 -17.35
CA LEU A 295 -27.38 6.95 -18.77
C LEU A 295 -27.94 8.36 -18.99
N THR A 296 -27.40 9.03 -20.00
CA THR A 296 -27.87 10.35 -20.42
C THR A 296 -28.94 10.22 -21.50
N THR A 297 -30.04 10.97 -21.36
CA THR A 297 -31.02 11.08 -22.44
C THR A 297 -30.53 12.10 -23.47
N TRP A 298 -30.24 11.61 -24.66
CA TRP A 298 -29.84 12.39 -25.82
C TRP A 298 -31.01 12.61 -26.75
N TYR A 299 -31.05 13.76 -27.44
CA TYR A 299 -32.14 14.19 -28.31
C TYR A 299 -31.64 14.47 -29.72
N GLU A 300 -32.28 13.93 -30.75
CA GLU A 300 -31.86 14.08 -32.15
C GLU A 300 -31.89 15.56 -32.59
N ASP A 301 -30.76 16.07 -33.09
CA ASP A 301 -30.53 17.43 -33.60
C ASP A 301 -30.30 17.38 -35.12
N SER A 302 -31.38 17.17 -35.86
CA SER A 302 -31.31 16.99 -37.32
C SER A 302 -30.90 18.26 -38.09
N ASP A 303 -31.04 19.44 -37.49
CA ASP A 303 -30.70 20.72 -38.10
C ASP A 303 -29.41 21.36 -37.56
N ALA A 304 -28.72 20.65 -36.65
CA ALA A 304 -27.43 21.02 -36.06
C ALA A 304 -27.45 22.40 -35.39
N ASN A 305 -28.55 22.72 -34.71
CA ASN A 305 -28.76 24.01 -34.06
C ASN A 305 -28.40 24.01 -32.56
N GLY A 306 -28.01 22.85 -32.01
CA GLY A 306 -27.64 22.67 -30.61
C GLY A 306 -28.80 22.26 -29.69
N PHE A 307 -30.01 22.08 -30.21
CA PHE A 307 -31.20 21.66 -29.47
C PHE A 307 -31.89 20.48 -30.15
N GLY A 308 -32.12 19.41 -29.39
CA GLY A 308 -32.69 18.19 -29.93
C GLY A 308 -34.21 18.10 -29.80
N THR A 309 -34.79 17.17 -30.55
CA THR A 309 -36.24 16.95 -30.59
C THR A 309 -36.71 16.05 -29.45
N SER A 310 -37.58 16.55 -28.56
CA SER A 310 -38.07 15.80 -27.37
C SER A 310 -38.77 14.47 -27.63
N SER A 311 -39.26 14.22 -28.85
CA SER A 311 -39.91 12.96 -29.24
C SER A 311 -38.96 11.93 -29.86
N MET A 312 -37.71 12.29 -30.13
CA MET A 312 -36.69 11.42 -30.73
C MET A 312 -35.50 11.36 -29.77
N THR A 313 -35.54 10.35 -28.89
CA THR A 313 -34.56 10.20 -27.81
C THR A 313 -33.74 8.94 -27.95
N MET A 314 -32.49 9.01 -27.52
CA MET A 314 -31.62 7.86 -27.30
C MET A 314 -31.09 7.91 -25.87
N LEU A 315 -30.86 6.75 -25.25
CA LEU A 315 -30.35 6.65 -23.90
C LEU A 315 -29.02 5.90 -23.99
N THR A 316 -27.92 6.64 -23.81
CA THR A 316 -26.52 6.18 -23.95
C THR A 316 -25.67 6.97 -22.97
N CYS A 317 -24.48 6.46 -22.65
CA CYS A 317 -23.51 7.18 -21.85
C CYS A 317 -22.90 8.33 -22.67
N ASP A 318 -22.33 8.01 -23.83
CA ASP A 318 -21.73 8.99 -24.72
C ASP A 318 -22.76 9.64 -25.66
N GLN A 319 -22.44 10.86 -26.11
CA GLN A 319 -23.23 11.59 -27.10
C GLN A 319 -23.26 10.86 -28.46
N PRO A 320 -24.43 10.37 -28.92
CA PRO A 320 -24.53 9.82 -30.26
C PRO A 320 -24.36 10.91 -31.32
N VAL A 321 -23.85 10.53 -32.48
CA VAL A 321 -23.76 11.43 -33.64
C VAL A 321 -25.16 11.94 -34.01
N ASP A 322 -25.28 13.24 -34.25
CA ASP A 322 -26.53 13.96 -34.55
C ASP A 322 -27.52 14.03 -33.37
N TYR A 323 -27.09 13.85 -32.12
CA TYR A 323 -27.90 14.07 -30.92
C TYR A 323 -27.25 15.10 -29.98
N VAL A 324 -28.01 15.72 -29.08
CA VAL A 324 -27.56 16.68 -28.05
C VAL A 324 -28.22 16.41 -26.69
N SER A 325 -27.64 16.88 -25.58
CA SER A 325 -28.10 16.57 -24.21
C SER A 325 -29.30 17.38 -23.72
N GLY A 326 -29.76 18.33 -24.53
CA GLY A 326 -30.87 19.22 -24.19
C GLY A 326 -31.96 19.19 -25.26
N VAL A 327 -33.21 19.15 -24.82
CA VAL A 327 -34.31 19.65 -25.65
C VAL A 327 -34.38 21.15 -25.49
N ALA A 328 -34.81 21.83 -26.54
CA ALA A 328 -35.30 23.17 -26.35
C ALA A 328 -36.38 23.12 -25.24
N ALA A 329 -36.23 23.96 -24.21
CA ALA A 329 -37.23 24.06 -23.15
C ALA A 329 -38.61 24.28 -23.82
N ALA A 330 -39.70 23.89 -23.15
CA ALA A 330 -41.07 23.99 -23.68
C ALA A 330 -41.58 25.45 -23.94
N ALA A 331 -40.68 26.36 -24.29
CA ALA A 331 -40.89 27.71 -24.76
C ALA A 331 -40.10 28.02 -26.06
N ASP A 332 -39.68 27.01 -26.83
CA ASP A 332 -39.00 27.24 -28.12
C ASP A 332 -39.76 26.60 -29.30
N ILE A 333 -41.07 26.88 -29.33
CA ILE A 333 -41.83 26.88 -30.59
C ILE A 333 -41.71 28.30 -31.12
N VAL A 334 -41.12 28.42 -32.31
CA VAL A 334 -41.14 29.58 -33.19
C VAL A 334 -42.44 30.40 -33.05
N CYS A 335 -42.36 31.50 -32.30
CA CYS A 335 -42.96 32.83 -32.53
C CYS A 335 -42.71 33.76 -31.32
N SER A 336 -42.38 35.02 -31.61
CA SER A 336 -42.27 36.23 -30.76
C SER A 336 -41.17 36.20 -29.68
N ALA A 337 -40.09 36.96 -29.87
CA ALA A 337 -39.99 38.37 -29.47
C ALA A 337 -39.98 38.51 -27.94
N GLY A 338 -38.91 39.13 -27.42
CA GLY A 338 -38.63 39.30 -26.00
C GLY A 338 -39.78 39.93 -25.21
N ALA A 339 -39.60 40.03 -23.90
CA ALA A 339 -40.30 41.10 -23.22
C ALA A 339 -39.71 42.41 -23.79
N TRP A 340 -40.55 43.34 -24.26
CA TRP A 340 -40.08 44.67 -24.68
C TRP A 340 -40.64 45.69 -23.67
N GLU A 341 -39.92 46.77 -23.44
CA GLU A 341 -40.44 47.88 -22.65
C GLU A 341 -41.48 48.68 -23.46
N ASP A 342 -42.63 48.99 -22.85
CA ASP A 342 -43.59 50.01 -23.30
C ASP A 342 -42.95 51.38 -23.09
N ASP A 343 -42.87 52.15 -24.15
CA ASP A 343 -42.01 53.30 -24.29
C ASP A 343 -42.54 54.59 -23.67
N THR A 344 -43.36 54.59 -22.61
CA THR A 344 -43.47 55.84 -21.80
C THR A 344 -42.18 56.14 -21.01
N ASP A 345 -41.22 55.22 -21.12
CA ASP A 345 -40.09 54.91 -20.23
C ASP A 345 -38.84 55.80 -20.38
N ASN A 346 -38.31 56.46 -19.34
CA ASN A 346 -36.96 57.04 -19.42
C ASN A 346 -35.92 56.03 -18.94
N ALA A 347 -34.91 55.72 -19.76
CA ALA A 347 -33.74 54.95 -19.32
C ALA A 347 -32.48 55.83 -19.33
N THR A 348 -31.83 55.99 -18.17
CA THR A 348 -30.63 56.84 -18.03
C THR A 348 -29.43 56.04 -17.55
N ALA A 349 -28.34 56.03 -18.32
CA ALA A 349 -27.05 55.52 -17.88
C ALA A 349 -26.23 56.66 -17.27
N SER A 350 -25.78 56.51 -16.01
CA SER A 350 -24.83 57.44 -15.40
C SER A 350 -23.40 56.95 -15.62
N GLY A 351 -22.63 57.59 -16.51
CA GLY A 351 -21.26 57.19 -16.78
C GLY A 351 -20.56 58.10 -17.80
N ALA A 352 -19.21 58.18 -17.72
CA ALA A 352 -18.38 59.10 -18.53
C ALA A 352 -17.89 58.50 -19.87
N ASP A 353 -18.33 57.28 -20.22
CA ASP A 353 -17.76 56.48 -21.31
C ASP A 353 -18.55 56.55 -22.64
N PHE A 354 -19.61 57.36 -22.71
CA PHE A 354 -20.49 57.50 -23.89
C PHE A 354 -20.18 58.73 -24.78
N GLY A 355 -18.99 59.32 -24.62
CA GLY A 355 -18.58 60.49 -25.41
C GLY A 355 -17.90 60.09 -26.72
N PHE A 356 -18.28 60.75 -27.83
CA PHE A 356 -17.59 60.60 -29.11
C PHE A 356 -16.62 61.78 -29.30
N GLY A 357 -15.32 61.59 -29.11
CA GLY A 357 -14.34 62.64 -29.38
C GLY A 357 -14.30 63.04 -30.86
N ALA A 358 -13.59 64.11 -31.19
CA ALA A 358 -13.42 64.59 -32.57
C ALA A 358 -12.67 63.60 -33.52
N ALA A 359 -12.24 62.43 -33.04
CA ALA A 359 -11.43 61.45 -33.77
C ALA A 359 -11.82 59.97 -33.52
N ASP A 360 -12.91 59.67 -32.81
CA ASP A 360 -13.24 58.30 -32.39
C ASP A 360 -14.38 57.67 -33.19
N ALA A 361 -14.32 56.35 -33.35
CA ALA A 361 -15.30 55.53 -34.05
C ALA A 361 -16.41 55.10 -33.08
N PHE A 362 -17.67 55.04 -33.52
CA PHE A 362 -18.74 54.47 -32.70
C PHE A 362 -19.80 53.76 -33.51
N THR A 363 -20.56 52.91 -32.81
CA THR A 363 -21.77 52.30 -33.32
C THR A 363 -22.86 52.34 -32.25
N VAL A 364 -24.04 52.82 -32.61
CA VAL A 364 -25.26 52.66 -31.78
C VAL A 364 -26.19 51.74 -32.54
N ARG A 365 -26.59 50.63 -31.91
CA ARG A 365 -27.58 49.68 -32.44
C ARG A 365 -28.72 49.54 -31.44
N PHE A 366 -29.93 49.40 -31.95
CA PHE A 366 -31.13 49.13 -31.17
C PHE A 366 -32.15 48.43 -32.05
N ARG A 367 -32.96 47.57 -31.44
CA ARG A 367 -34.21 47.10 -32.05
C ARG A 367 -35.32 48.03 -31.62
N ALA A 368 -36.15 48.46 -32.58
CA ALA A 368 -37.27 49.31 -32.25
C ALA A 368 -38.49 49.04 -33.13
N ASN A 369 -39.68 49.20 -32.54
CA ASN A 369 -40.95 49.29 -33.23
C ASN A 369 -41.40 50.76 -33.20
N LEU A 370 -41.02 51.51 -34.23
CA LEU A 370 -41.31 52.93 -34.27
C LEU A 370 -42.76 53.19 -34.69
N ILE A 371 -43.43 54.12 -34.02
CA ILE A 371 -44.83 54.46 -34.25
C ILE A 371 -44.95 55.89 -34.77
N ASP A 372 -45.67 56.07 -35.88
CA ASP A 372 -46.04 57.38 -36.38
C ASP A 372 -47.26 57.90 -35.62
N THR A 373 -47.02 58.63 -34.53
CA THR A 373 -48.07 59.45 -33.92
C THR A 373 -48.09 60.78 -34.69
N GLU A 374 -49.24 61.20 -35.23
CA GLU A 374 -49.43 62.39 -36.09
C GLU A 374 -48.90 63.75 -35.51
N ALA A 375 -48.20 63.76 -34.37
CA ALA A 375 -47.49 64.87 -33.78
C ALA A 375 -45.99 64.53 -33.56
N ASP A 376 -45.14 65.25 -34.29
CA ASP A 376 -43.86 65.85 -33.88
C ASP A 376 -42.76 65.01 -33.17
N TYR A 377 -41.58 65.03 -33.81
CA TYR A 377 -40.21 64.96 -33.25
C TYR A 377 -40.01 64.32 -31.86
N GLY A 378 -39.36 63.16 -31.82
CA GLY A 378 -38.99 62.45 -30.59
C GLY A 378 -37.53 62.00 -30.58
N PHE A 379 -37.05 61.55 -29.41
CA PHE A 379 -35.67 61.13 -29.20
C PHE A 379 -35.58 59.61 -28.97
N VAL A 380 -34.66 58.96 -29.68
CA VAL A 380 -34.31 57.55 -29.48
C VAL A 380 -33.17 57.42 -28.47
N ALA A 381 -32.10 58.17 -28.68
CA ALA A 381 -30.95 58.21 -27.80
C ALA A 381 -30.35 59.61 -27.77
N VAL A 382 -30.04 60.13 -26.58
CA VAL A 382 -29.44 61.46 -26.41
C VAL A 382 -28.28 61.39 -25.44
N LYS A 383 -27.17 61.99 -25.84
CA LYS A 383 -26.04 62.29 -24.98
C LYS A 383 -25.92 63.80 -24.86
N GLY A 384 -26.04 64.33 -23.65
CA GLY A 384 -25.99 65.77 -23.40
C GLY A 384 -27.06 66.27 -22.44
N THR A 385 -27.29 67.59 -22.42
CA THR A 385 -28.34 68.26 -21.63
C THR A 385 -29.14 69.21 -22.51
N THR A 386 -30.35 69.62 -22.11
CA THR A 386 -31.20 70.52 -22.92
C THR A 386 -30.55 71.86 -23.33
N SER A 387 -29.41 72.20 -22.72
CA SER A 387 -28.58 73.37 -23.04
C SER A 387 -27.25 73.05 -23.76
N SER A 388 -26.91 71.78 -23.91
CA SER A 388 -25.65 71.24 -24.46
C SER A 388 -25.89 69.82 -25.02
N GLU A 389 -26.82 69.68 -25.98
CA GLU A 389 -26.99 68.41 -26.70
C GLU A 389 -25.69 68.11 -27.45
N GLU A 390 -25.07 66.95 -27.23
CA GLU A 390 -23.80 66.63 -27.87
C GLU A 390 -24.07 65.93 -29.19
N TRP A 391 -24.74 64.79 -29.10
CA TRP A 391 -25.31 64.06 -30.22
C TRP A 391 -26.66 63.48 -29.81
N SER A 392 -27.53 63.30 -30.79
CA SER A 392 -28.80 62.60 -30.60
C SER A 392 -29.18 61.79 -31.82
N ILE A 393 -29.93 60.74 -31.58
CA ILE A 393 -30.71 60.06 -32.60
C ILE A 393 -32.17 60.46 -32.37
N THR A 394 -32.78 61.07 -33.38
CA THR A 394 -34.16 61.57 -33.31
C THR A 394 -35.01 60.90 -34.36
N ALA A 395 -36.26 60.63 -34.02
CA ALA A 395 -37.29 60.25 -34.97
C ALA A 395 -38.12 61.50 -35.34
N THR A 396 -38.22 61.86 -36.62
CA THR A 396 -38.89 63.08 -37.10
C THR A 396 -39.60 62.90 -38.44
N THR A 397 -40.71 63.60 -38.63
CA THR A 397 -41.58 63.51 -39.82
C THR A 397 -41.42 64.69 -40.81
N ALA A 398 -40.42 65.57 -40.63
CA ALA A 398 -40.31 66.82 -41.42
C ALA A 398 -39.39 66.75 -42.65
N GLU A 399 -39.98 66.75 -43.85
CA GLU A 399 -40.01 67.91 -44.79
C GLU A 399 -40.47 67.54 -46.22
N THR A 400 -40.46 66.25 -46.61
CA THR A 400 -41.10 65.79 -47.84
C THR A 400 -41.72 64.41 -47.66
N ALA A 401 -43.05 64.36 -47.74
CA ALA A 401 -43.88 63.16 -47.85
C ALA A 401 -44.17 62.35 -46.58
N GLY A 402 -44.36 62.97 -45.40
CA GLY A 402 -45.17 62.38 -44.32
C GLY A 402 -44.75 61.01 -43.77
N ASN A 403 -43.51 60.58 -44.00
CA ASN A 403 -42.94 59.34 -43.50
C ASN A 403 -41.99 59.64 -42.33
N LEU A 404 -41.92 58.74 -41.36
CA LEU A 404 -41.02 58.84 -40.21
C LEU A 404 -39.57 58.66 -40.66
N ASN A 405 -38.66 59.48 -40.14
CA ASN A 405 -37.22 59.39 -40.41
C ASN A 405 -36.43 59.28 -39.11
N LEU A 406 -35.40 58.44 -39.10
CA LEU A 406 -34.37 58.46 -38.06
C LEU A 406 -33.21 59.34 -38.51
N CYS A 407 -32.83 60.30 -37.68
CA CYS A 407 -31.75 61.25 -37.97
C CYS A 407 -30.69 61.23 -36.87
N LEU A 408 -29.42 61.23 -37.27
CA LEU A 408 -28.30 61.53 -36.37
C LEU A 408 -28.07 63.04 -36.35
N ASN A 409 -28.05 63.66 -35.16
CA ASN A 409 -27.89 65.10 -34.98
C ASN A 409 -26.70 65.44 -34.09
N GLN A 410 -26.31 66.71 -34.19
CA GLN A 410 -25.35 67.37 -33.29
C GLN A 410 -25.85 68.79 -33.00
N SER A 411 -25.70 69.28 -31.77
CA SER A 411 -26.20 70.62 -31.41
C SER A 411 -25.69 71.72 -32.34
N GLY A 412 -26.63 72.48 -32.89
CA GLY A 412 -26.36 73.64 -33.75
C GLY A 412 -25.95 73.29 -35.19
N VAL A 413 -25.99 72.01 -35.55
CA VAL A 413 -25.79 71.52 -36.92
C VAL A 413 -27.12 70.94 -37.42
N ALA A 414 -27.44 71.15 -38.70
CA ALA A 414 -28.58 70.47 -39.32
C ALA A 414 -28.41 68.94 -39.20
N PRO A 415 -29.51 68.15 -39.19
CA PRO A 415 -29.41 66.69 -39.13
C PRO A 415 -28.37 66.19 -40.14
N LEU A 416 -27.45 65.39 -39.63
CA LEU A 416 -26.22 65.02 -40.29
C LEU A 416 -26.46 63.92 -41.34
N VAL A 417 -27.37 63.00 -41.03
CA VAL A 417 -27.86 61.97 -41.95
C VAL A 417 -29.21 61.49 -41.45
N CYS A 418 -30.17 61.27 -42.36
CA CYS A 418 -31.46 60.69 -42.04
C CYS A 418 -31.78 59.51 -42.96
N ILE A 419 -32.47 58.51 -42.44
CA ILE A 419 -33.09 57.43 -43.20
C ILE A 419 -34.59 57.41 -42.98
N GLU A 420 -35.34 57.07 -44.02
CA GLU A 420 -36.76 56.78 -43.92
C GLU A 420 -36.95 55.40 -43.26
N VAL A 421 -37.93 55.28 -42.35
CA VAL A 421 -38.23 54.04 -41.65
C VAL A 421 -39.67 53.59 -41.86
N THR A 422 -39.89 52.28 -41.82
CA THR A 422 -41.22 51.65 -41.77
C THR A 422 -41.71 51.60 -40.32
N THR A 423 -42.99 51.91 -40.10
CA THR A 423 -43.60 51.93 -38.77
C THR A 423 -44.51 50.72 -38.56
N GLY A 424 -44.69 50.32 -37.30
CA GLY A 424 -45.62 49.27 -36.89
C GLY A 424 -45.09 47.83 -36.95
N ASP A 425 -43.78 47.64 -37.15
CA ASP A 425 -43.06 46.36 -37.02
C ASP A 425 -41.69 46.62 -36.35
N PHE A 426 -41.17 45.63 -35.62
CA PHE A 426 -39.80 45.68 -35.07
C PHE A 426 -38.75 45.54 -36.16
N HIS A 427 -37.81 46.48 -36.19
CA HIS A 427 -36.63 46.44 -37.06
C HIS A 427 -35.35 46.59 -36.24
N ASP A 428 -34.24 46.04 -36.76
CA ASP A 428 -32.91 46.29 -36.26
C ASP A 428 -32.33 47.55 -36.89
N TYR A 429 -32.03 48.56 -36.10
CA TYR A 429 -31.42 49.81 -36.56
C TYR A 429 -30.01 49.93 -36.01
N ALA A 430 -29.07 50.33 -36.87
CA ALA A 430 -27.74 50.72 -36.43
C ALA A 430 -27.20 51.92 -37.21
N VAL A 431 -26.45 52.78 -36.52
CA VAL A 431 -25.67 53.85 -37.13
C VAL A 431 -24.21 53.71 -36.71
N THR A 432 -23.32 53.67 -37.69
CA THR A 432 -21.87 53.75 -37.47
C THR A 432 -21.37 55.15 -37.75
N TYR A 433 -20.28 55.54 -37.09
CA TYR A 433 -19.55 56.75 -37.36
C TYR A 433 -18.05 56.49 -37.31
N PHE A 434 -17.32 56.95 -38.33
CA PHE A 434 -15.87 56.90 -38.37
C PHE A 434 -15.30 58.05 -39.20
N ASN A 435 -14.41 58.85 -38.60
CA ASN A 435 -13.65 59.91 -39.27
C ASN A 435 -14.54 60.87 -40.12
N GLY A 436 -15.69 61.29 -39.59
CA GLY A 436 -16.61 62.18 -40.30
C GLY A 436 -17.48 61.49 -41.37
N ASN A 437 -17.58 60.16 -41.34
CA ASN A 437 -18.53 59.43 -42.18
C ASN A 437 -19.49 58.67 -41.28
N SER A 438 -20.79 58.75 -41.58
CA SER A 438 -21.81 57.94 -40.91
C SER A 438 -22.56 57.06 -41.91
N GLN A 439 -22.91 55.85 -41.47
CA GLN A 439 -23.66 54.88 -42.27
C GLN A 439 -24.79 54.28 -41.43
N TRP A 440 -26.00 54.31 -41.98
CA TRP A 440 -27.16 53.63 -41.40
C TRP A 440 -27.32 52.22 -41.96
N TYR A 441 -27.77 51.32 -41.09
CA TYR A 441 -28.15 49.95 -41.39
C TYR A 441 -29.55 49.69 -40.85
N VAL A 442 -30.37 48.99 -41.64
CA VAL A 442 -31.70 48.49 -41.27
C VAL A 442 -31.69 46.98 -41.55
N ASP A 443 -32.00 46.17 -40.55
CA ASP A 443 -31.99 44.71 -40.61
C ASP A 443 -30.67 44.15 -41.18
N GLY A 444 -29.54 44.75 -40.75
CA GLY A 444 -28.20 44.39 -41.20
C GLY A 444 -27.81 44.90 -42.58
N VAL A 445 -28.70 45.60 -43.29
CA VAL A 445 -28.48 46.10 -44.66
C VAL A 445 -28.21 47.61 -44.64
N ALA A 446 -27.17 48.08 -45.32
CA ALA A 446 -26.86 49.50 -45.43
C ALA A 446 -27.93 50.26 -46.24
N THR A 447 -28.55 51.30 -45.66
CA THR A 447 -29.71 52.01 -46.26
C THR A 447 -29.51 53.51 -46.51
N GLY A 448 -28.57 54.18 -45.81
CA GLY A 448 -28.28 55.59 -46.04
C GLY A 448 -26.87 56.00 -45.62
N ASP A 449 -26.15 56.69 -46.50
CA ASP A 449 -24.84 57.27 -46.23
C ASP A 449 -24.94 58.79 -46.06
N GLY A 450 -24.14 59.33 -45.13
CA GLY A 450 -24.01 60.77 -44.94
C GLY A 450 -22.57 61.11 -44.68
N GLY A 451 -21.94 61.86 -45.58
CA GLY A 451 -20.68 62.54 -45.30
C GLY A 451 -20.96 63.70 -44.36
N VAL A 452 -20.34 63.70 -43.20
CA VAL A 452 -20.65 64.65 -42.12
C VAL A 452 -19.40 65.45 -41.75
N ASP A 453 -19.57 66.74 -41.48
CA ASP A 453 -18.51 67.52 -40.85
C ASP A 453 -18.24 66.95 -39.44
N SER A 454 -17.00 67.06 -38.95
CA SER A 454 -16.56 66.54 -37.65
C SER A 454 -17.55 66.88 -36.52
N LEU A 455 -17.93 65.88 -35.71
CA LEU A 455 -18.86 65.99 -34.56
C LEU A 455 -18.34 66.87 -33.41
N GLY A 456 -17.29 67.67 -33.62
CA GLY A 456 -16.74 68.60 -32.63
C GLY A 456 -16.14 67.93 -31.39
N ALA A 457 -15.79 68.73 -30.38
CA ALA A 457 -15.32 68.23 -29.09
C ALA A 457 -16.52 68.02 -28.15
N ILE A 458 -16.62 66.83 -27.56
CA ILE A 458 -17.75 66.39 -26.74
C ILE A 458 -17.41 66.44 -25.24
N ASP A 459 -18.39 66.81 -24.41
CA ASP A 459 -18.28 66.81 -22.94
C ASP A 459 -18.56 65.42 -22.37
N THR A 460 -17.55 64.76 -21.81
CA THR A 460 -17.67 63.39 -21.29
C THR A 460 -18.37 63.31 -19.93
N SER A 461 -18.84 64.43 -19.36
CA SER A 461 -19.47 64.45 -18.03
C SER A 461 -20.99 64.28 -18.03
N THR A 462 -21.64 64.21 -19.19
CA THR A 462 -23.11 64.07 -19.30
C THR A 462 -23.55 62.61 -19.52
N SER A 463 -24.77 62.27 -19.09
CA SER A 463 -25.35 60.92 -19.20
C SER A 463 -25.89 60.61 -20.60
N LEU A 464 -25.95 59.31 -20.94
CA LEU A 464 -26.73 58.79 -22.07
C LEU A 464 -28.16 58.53 -21.59
N THR A 465 -29.15 58.99 -22.37
CA THR A 465 -30.57 58.69 -22.15
C THR A 465 -31.14 57.99 -23.38
N ILE A 466 -31.96 56.96 -23.17
CA ILE A 466 -32.70 56.23 -24.19
C ILE A 466 -34.20 56.49 -23.98
N GLY A 467 -34.94 56.65 -25.08
CA GLY A 467 -36.41 56.78 -25.09
C GLY A 467 -36.96 58.18 -24.79
N ASN A 468 -36.26 59.05 -24.06
CA ASN A 468 -36.72 60.43 -23.80
C ASN A 468 -35.56 61.39 -23.54
N TYR A 469 -35.80 62.68 -23.74
CA TYR A 469 -34.90 63.74 -23.32
C TYR A 469 -35.39 64.49 -22.06
N PRO A 470 -34.77 64.27 -20.88
CA PRO A 470 -35.23 64.83 -19.63
C PRO A 470 -35.28 66.36 -19.64
N GLY A 471 -36.49 66.93 -19.54
CA GLY A 471 -36.72 68.37 -19.45
C GLY A 471 -37.10 69.08 -20.75
N ALA A 472 -37.10 68.40 -21.90
CA ALA A 472 -37.60 68.95 -23.17
C ALA A 472 -39.10 68.74 -23.40
N GLY A 473 -39.71 67.72 -22.79
CA GLY A 473 -41.15 67.46 -22.88
C GLY A 473 -41.61 66.77 -24.16
N GLU A 474 -40.67 66.32 -24.99
CA GLU A 474 -40.93 65.55 -26.21
C GLU A 474 -41.08 64.05 -25.87
N PRO A 475 -41.98 63.31 -26.54
CA PRO A 475 -42.20 61.89 -26.27
C PRO A 475 -41.12 60.99 -26.93
N SER A 476 -41.03 59.75 -26.45
CA SER A 476 -40.55 58.59 -27.22
C SER A 476 -41.44 58.36 -28.45
N LEU A 477 -40.93 57.62 -29.43
CA LEU A 477 -41.66 57.33 -30.68
C LEU A 477 -41.60 55.83 -31.07
N GLY A 478 -41.65 54.92 -30.09
CA GLY A 478 -41.70 53.48 -30.30
C GLY A 478 -41.05 52.64 -29.21
N ASP A 479 -41.39 51.36 -29.16
CA ASP A 479 -40.82 50.37 -28.24
C ASP A 479 -39.35 50.10 -28.57
N TYR A 480 -38.49 49.87 -27.56
CA TYR A 480 -37.05 49.62 -27.72
C TYR A 480 -36.60 48.32 -27.05
N ASP A 481 -35.59 47.68 -27.64
CA ASP A 481 -34.89 46.53 -27.06
C ASP A 481 -33.50 46.33 -27.69
N ASP A 482 -32.71 45.47 -27.08
CA ASP A 482 -31.42 44.99 -27.54
C ASP A 482 -30.50 46.14 -27.96
N VAL A 483 -30.45 47.15 -27.10
CA VAL A 483 -29.70 48.38 -27.31
C VAL A 483 -28.25 48.12 -26.96
N THR A 484 -27.36 48.40 -27.93
CA THR A 484 -25.92 48.32 -27.74
C THR A 484 -25.23 49.61 -28.18
N VAL A 485 -24.21 49.99 -27.43
CA VAL A 485 -23.35 51.12 -27.76
C VAL A 485 -21.91 50.66 -27.80
N TRP A 486 -21.21 51.01 -28.88
CA TRP A 486 -19.84 50.61 -29.15
C TRP A 486 -18.95 51.84 -29.34
N ALA A 487 -17.77 51.85 -28.73
CA ALA A 487 -16.67 52.79 -28.96
C ALA A 487 -15.78 52.32 -30.14
N SER A 488 -16.39 51.67 -31.13
CA SER A 488 -15.78 51.21 -32.36
C SER A 488 -16.79 51.26 -33.51
N GLU A 489 -16.31 51.44 -34.74
CA GLU A 489 -17.11 51.23 -35.94
C GLU A 489 -17.21 49.73 -36.19
N LEU A 490 -18.43 49.19 -36.11
CA LEU A 490 -18.70 47.81 -36.49
C LEU A 490 -18.73 47.69 -38.01
N SER A 491 -18.24 46.54 -38.49
CA SER A 491 -18.34 46.23 -39.92
C SER A 491 -19.80 45.90 -40.30
N GLY A 492 -20.15 46.13 -41.57
CA GLY A 492 -21.47 45.74 -42.08
C GLY A 492 -21.77 44.24 -41.91
N SER A 493 -20.74 43.38 -41.93
CA SER A 493 -20.90 41.95 -41.60
C SER A 493 -21.26 41.74 -40.14
N ASN A 494 -20.62 42.42 -39.20
CA ASN A 494 -20.96 42.27 -37.78
C ASN A 494 -22.38 42.78 -37.48
N LEU A 495 -22.81 43.86 -38.15
CA LEU A 495 -24.17 44.36 -38.03
C LEU A 495 -25.20 43.42 -38.68
N ALA A 496 -24.85 42.76 -39.78
CA ALA A 496 -25.70 41.72 -40.36
C ALA A 496 -25.82 40.49 -39.44
N ASP A 497 -24.72 40.07 -38.81
CA ASP A 497 -24.71 38.97 -37.85
C ASP A 497 -25.57 39.31 -36.62
N LEU A 498 -25.41 40.51 -36.07
CA LEU A 498 -26.21 41.02 -34.94
C LEU A 498 -27.71 41.12 -35.29
N ALA A 499 -28.05 41.67 -36.46
CA ALA A 499 -29.43 41.74 -36.94
C ALA A 499 -30.06 40.35 -37.17
N ALA A 500 -29.24 39.36 -37.51
CA ALA A 500 -29.66 37.95 -37.63
C ALA A 500 -29.75 37.22 -36.28
N GLY A 501 -29.54 37.92 -35.15
CA GLY A 501 -29.62 37.35 -33.81
C GLY A 501 -28.35 36.62 -33.33
N THR A 502 -27.23 36.76 -34.06
CA THR A 502 -25.94 36.21 -33.63
C THR A 502 -25.32 37.14 -32.59
N SER A 503 -25.14 36.66 -31.36
CA SER A 503 -24.44 37.43 -30.33
C SER A 503 -22.96 37.54 -30.65
N LEU A 504 -22.43 38.76 -30.69
CA LEU A 504 -20.98 38.97 -30.56
C LEU A 504 -20.58 38.66 -29.12
N ALA A 505 -19.38 38.09 -28.94
CA ALA A 505 -18.85 37.82 -27.60
C ALA A 505 -18.87 39.11 -26.76
N SER A 506 -19.26 39.02 -25.49
CA SER A 506 -19.41 40.19 -24.61
C SER A 506 -18.09 40.97 -24.40
N ASP A 507 -16.95 40.36 -24.72
CA ASP A 507 -15.62 40.96 -24.69
C ASP A 507 -15.16 41.53 -26.05
N TYR A 508 -16.06 41.58 -27.05
CA TYR A 508 -15.73 42.12 -28.36
C TYR A 508 -15.22 43.57 -28.24
N PRO A 509 -14.07 43.91 -28.86
CA PRO A 509 -13.42 45.20 -28.62
C PRO A 509 -14.33 46.40 -28.91
N GLY A 510 -14.58 47.18 -27.87
CA GLY A 510 -15.30 48.45 -27.99
C GLY A 510 -16.74 48.43 -27.47
N LEU A 511 -17.33 47.31 -27.04
CA LEU A 511 -18.67 47.32 -26.43
C LEU A 511 -18.66 48.16 -25.16
N VAL A 512 -19.50 49.19 -25.07
CA VAL A 512 -19.59 50.14 -23.95
C VAL A 512 -20.79 49.86 -23.05
N GLY A 513 -21.91 49.41 -23.63
CA GLY A 513 -23.12 49.05 -22.90
C GLY A 513 -24.00 48.14 -23.75
N TRP A 514 -24.67 47.19 -23.09
CA TRP A 514 -25.66 46.30 -23.71
C TRP A 514 -26.84 46.09 -22.79
N TRP A 515 -28.03 46.48 -23.24
CA TRP A 515 -29.27 46.39 -22.46
C TRP A 515 -30.35 45.70 -23.29
N ARG A 516 -30.86 44.60 -22.74
CA ARG A 516 -31.82 43.68 -23.38
C ARG A 516 -33.26 43.88 -22.96
N PHE A 517 -33.54 44.83 -22.06
CA PHE A 517 -34.88 45.13 -21.57
C PHE A 517 -35.78 43.90 -21.37
N ASP A 518 -35.22 42.84 -20.77
CA ASP A 518 -35.82 41.51 -20.61
C ASP A 518 -36.16 41.23 -19.13
N GLU A 519 -35.96 42.22 -18.24
CA GLU A 519 -36.12 42.06 -16.79
C GLU A 519 -37.58 41.83 -16.36
N GLY A 520 -38.55 42.20 -17.21
CA GLY A 520 -39.99 41.97 -17.02
C GLY A 520 -40.63 42.73 -15.84
N SER A 521 -39.83 43.39 -15.01
CA SER A 521 -40.24 44.24 -13.89
C SER A 521 -39.04 45.00 -13.31
N GLY A 522 -39.29 46.06 -12.52
CA GLY A 522 -38.25 46.79 -11.79
C GLY A 522 -37.93 48.15 -12.40
N THR A 523 -36.89 48.81 -11.88
CA THR A 523 -36.48 50.17 -12.27
C THR A 523 -35.02 50.21 -12.74
N THR A 524 -34.49 49.07 -13.19
CA THR A 524 -33.09 48.93 -13.56
C THR A 524 -32.98 48.03 -14.79
N GLY A 525 -32.33 48.53 -15.84
CA GLY A 525 -31.92 47.73 -17.00
C GLY A 525 -30.46 47.33 -16.80
N ALA A 526 -30.19 46.03 -16.74
CA ALA A 526 -28.86 45.52 -16.43
C ALA A 526 -27.91 45.67 -17.62
N ASP A 527 -26.69 46.17 -17.37
CA ASP A 527 -25.64 46.23 -18.39
C ASP A 527 -24.94 44.87 -18.54
N LEU A 528 -25.21 44.21 -19.66
CA LEU A 528 -24.64 42.92 -20.03
C LEU A 528 -23.27 43.03 -20.70
N SER A 529 -22.75 44.25 -20.92
CA SER A 529 -21.39 44.44 -21.47
C SER A 529 -20.28 44.17 -20.44
N GLY A 530 -20.62 44.07 -19.16
CA GLY A 530 -19.66 43.92 -18.08
C GLY A 530 -18.95 45.22 -17.67
N ARG A 531 -19.43 46.39 -18.13
CA ARG A 531 -18.89 47.71 -17.77
C ARG A 531 -19.63 48.41 -16.64
N ALA A 532 -20.67 47.78 -16.10
CA ALA A 532 -21.49 48.29 -15.01
C ALA A 532 -22.15 49.64 -15.34
N ASN A 533 -22.52 49.84 -16.60
CA ASN A 533 -23.30 50.98 -17.07
C ASN A 533 -24.81 50.69 -16.97
N ASP A 534 -25.29 50.20 -15.83
CA ASP A 534 -26.71 49.89 -15.64
C ASP A 534 -27.60 51.11 -15.91
N LEU A 535 -28.74 50.90 -16.57
CA LEU A 535 -29.74 51.94 -16.82
C LEU A 535 -30.64 52.11 -15.60
N ALA A 536 -30.83 53.35 -15.15
CA ALA A 536 -31.92 53.71 -14.26
C ALA A 536 -33.19 53.92 -15.09
N LEU A 537 -34.19 53.05 -14.92
CA LEU A 537 -35.47 53.11 -15.62
C LEU A 537 -36.47 53.90 -14.77
N SER A 538 -37.21 54.83 -15.38
CA SER A 538 -38.26 55.59 -14.69
C SER A 538 -39.52 55.68 -15.53
N GLY A 539 -40.63 55.16 -15.01
CA GLY A 539 -41.96 55.13 -15.63
C GLY A 539 -42.41 53.71 -16.02
N VAL A 540 -41.45 52.81 -16.23
CA VAL A 540 -41.50 51.43 -16.78
C VAL A 540 -42.88 50.74 -16.86
N GLY A 541 -43.42 50.65 -18.07
CA GLY A 541 -44.45 49.73 -18.50
C GLY A 541 -43.82 48.50 -19.17
N TRP A 542 -44.06 47.30 -18.66
CA TRP A 542 -43.59 46.07 -19.30
C TRP A 542 -44.73 45.51 -20.15
N VAL A 543 -44.56 45.48 -21.48
CA VAL A 543 -45.57 44.90 -22.38
C VAL A 543 -45.18 43.46 -22.69
N VAL A 544 -46.12 42.56 -22.38
CA VAL A 544 -46.09 41.18 -22.82
C VAL A 544 -47.19 41.04 -23.85
N ASP A 545 -46.86 41.16 -25.13
CA ASP A 545 -47.82 40.86 -26.20
C ASP A 545 -47.35 39.64 -26.99
N CYS A 546 -48.20 38.60 -26.97
CA CYS A 546 -48.09 37.45 -27.85
C CYS A 546 -49.29 37.53 -28.80
N MET A 547 -49.11 38.05 -30.01
CA MET A 547 -50.08 37.91 -31.10
C MET A 547 -49.51 37.14 -32.27
#